data_AF-A0A9D0DHR6-F1
#
_entry.id   AF-A0A9D0DHR6-F1
#
_cell.length_a   1.000
_cell.length_b   1.000
_cell.length_c   1.000
_cell.angle_alpha   90.00
_cell.angle_beta   90.00
_cell.angle_gamma   90.00
#
_symmetry.space_group_name_H-M   'P 1'
#
loop_
_entity.id
_entity.type
_entity.pdbx_description
1 polymer ?
#
loop_
_entity_poly.entity_id
_entity_poly.type
_entity_poly.pdbx_seq_one_letter_code
_entity_poly.pdbx_strand_id
1 'polypeptide(L)'
;MAAINCNPLIRDLYNKHVAQGKEKMSAIGICMHKTLRIIYGMLKNNTAFDPDIDKENQSRSRKKTSEAPKNKNRRYQEFDSNAPVSRRQRKKRQEQKMSHSATSGAKSGINATAPESSL
;
A
#
# COMPACT_ATOMS: atom_id res chain seq x y z
N MET A 1 3.43 -1.41 -30.81
CA MET A 1 4.77 -1.05 -31.33
C MET A 1 4.84 0.31 -32.01
N ALA A 2 3.77 0.82 -32.65
CA ALA A 2 3.78 2.12 -33.33
C ALA A 2 4.35 3.29 -32.49
N ALA A 3 4.00 3.37 -31.20
CA ALA A 3 4.45 4.46 -30.32
C ALA A 3 5.98 4.52 -30.11
N ILE A 4 6.69 3.38 -30.11
CA ILE A 4 8.15 3.32 -30.01
C ILE A 4 8.81 3.78 -31.32
N ASN A 5 8.16 3.53 -32.45
CA ASN A 5 8.70 3.87 -33.76
C ASN A 5 8.46 5.35 -34.12
N CYS A 6 7.31 5.91 -33.71
CA CYS A 6 6.90 7.25 -34.11
C CYS A 6 7.30 8.35 -33.12
N ASN A 7 7.54 8.02 -31.85
CA ASN A 7 7.83 9.03 -30.82
C ASN A 7 9.20 8.78 -30.17
N PRO A 8 10.19 9.69 -30.39
CA PRO A 8 11.53 9.53 -29.83
C PRO A 8 11.55 9.49 -28.29
N LEU A 9 10.65 10.21 -27.61
CA LEU A 9 10.56 10.19 -26.15
C LEU A 9 10.19 8.81 -25.60
N ILE A 10 9.29 8.12 -26.30
CA ILE A 10 8.81 6.79 -25.90
C ILE A 10 9.88 5.74 -26.19
N ARG A 11 10.62 5.90 -27.29
CA ARG A 11 11.78 5.07 -27.63
C ARG A 11 12.88 5.17 -26.58
N ASP A 12 13.22 6.39 -26.18
CA ASP A 12 14.24 6.60 -25.15
C ASP A 12 13.81 6.03 -23.80
N LEU A 13 12.53 6.14 -23.45
CA LEU A 13 11.97 5.54 -22.24
C LEU A 13 12.07 4.01 -22.26
N TYR A 14 11.75 3.38 -23.40
CA TYR A 14 11.89 1.95 -23.60
C TYR A 14 13.34 1.50 -23.40
N ASN A 15 14.28 2.14 -24.11
CA ASN A 15 15.70 1.81 -24.05
C ASN A 15 16.26 1.98 -22.63
N LYS A 16 15.88 3.03 -21.91
CA LYS A 16 16.27 3.25 -20.51
C LYS A 16 15.83 2.10 -19.60
N HIS A 17 14.58 1.63 -19.75
CA HIS A 17 14.07 0.56 -18.90
C HIS A 17 14.63 -0.81 -19.26
N VAL A 18 14.88 -1.08 -20.54
CA VAL A 18 15.58 -2.30 -20.96
C VAL A 18 17.03 -2.30 -20.45
N ALA A 19 17.74 -1.16 -20.54
CA ALA A 19 19.09 -1.01 -20.00
C ALA A 19 19.16 -1.18 -18.47
N GLN A 20 18.06 -0.89 -17.76
CA GLN A 20 17.91 -1.15 -16.33
C GLN A 20 17.62 -2.64 -16.00
N GLY A 21 17.62 -3.53 -16.99
CA GLY A 21 17.39 -4.96 -16.82
C GLY A 21 15.92 -5.37 -16.75
N LYS A 22 14.97 -4.48 -17.12
CA LYS A 22 13.56 -4.88 -17.19
C LYS A 22 13.31 -5.81 -18.37
N GLU A 23 12.44 -6.79 -18.15
CA GLU A 23 11.91 -7.66 -19.19
C GLU A 23 11.15 -6.83 -20.25
N LYS A 24 11.23 -7.26 -21.52
CA LYS A 24 10.79 -6.44 -22.67
C LYS A 24 9.29 -6.12 -22.60
N MET A 25 8.45 -7.08 -22.21
CA MET A 25 7.01 -6.86 -22.07
C MET A 25 6.69 -5.89 -20.93
N SER A 26 7.44 -5.96 -19.83
CA SER A 26 7.36 -4.96 -18.76
C SER A 26 7.68 -3.54 -19.26
N ALA A 27 8.77 -3.39 -20.03
CA ALA A 27 9.14 -2.09 -20.63
C ALA A 27 8.07 -1.55 -21.59
N ILE A 28 7.43 -2.44 -22.38
CA ILE A 28 6.33 -2.08 -23.27
C ILE A 28 5.12 -1.55 -22.47
N GLY A 29 4.77 -2.19 -21.35
CA GLY A 29 3.68 -1.72 -20.48
C GLY A 29 3.93 -0.29 -19.95
N ILE A 30 5.17 0.04 -19.63
CA ILE A 30 5.56 1.39 -19.21
C ILE A 30 5.37 2.40 -20.36
N CYS A 31 5.79 2.03 -21.57
CA CYS A 31 5.58 2.86 -22.76
C CYS A 31 4.09 3.08 -23.04
N MET A 32 3.25 2.05 -22.93
CA MET A 32 1.79 2.18 -23.10
C MET A 32 1.17 3.14 -22.10
N HIS A 33 1.53 2.99 -20.81
CA HIS A 33 1.05 3.90 -19.77
C HIS A 33 1.44 5.35 -20.07
N LYS A 34 2.68 5.56 -20.53
CA LYS A 34 3.17 6.90 -20.89
C LYS A 34 2.38 7.51 -22.05
N THR A 35 2.11 6.75 -23.10
CA THR A 35 1.30 7.20 -24.24
C THR A 35 -0.10 7.63 -23.79
N LEU A 36 -0.75 6.83 -22.94
CA LEU A 36 -2.09 7.16 -22.41
C LEU A 36 -2.07 8.46 -21.61
N ARG A 37 -1.03 8.71 -20.82
CA ARG A 37 -0.89 9.96 -20.05
C ARG A 37 -0.69 11.18 -20.94
N ILE A 38 0.06 11.04 -22.02
CA ILE A 38 0.25 12.10 -23.02
C ILE A 38 -1.10 12.43 -23.68
N ILE A 39 -1.80 11.42 -24.19
CA ILE A 39 -3.11 11.61 -24.85
C ILE A 39 -4.11 12.24 -23.88
N TYR A 40 -4.15 11.76 -22.63
CA TYR A 40 -5.02 12.35 -21.61
C TYR A 40 -4.71 13.83 -21.36
N GLY A 41 -3.44 14.23 -21.31
CA GLY A 41 -3.05 15.64 -21.16
C GLY A 41 -3.49 16.51 -22.34
N MET A 42 -3.31 16.00 -23.56
CA MET A 42 -3.75 16.66 -24.79
C MET A 42 -5.26 16.89 -24.77
N LEU A 43 -6.04 15.85 -24.48
CA LEU A 43 -7.50 15.92 -24.43
C LEU A 43 -8.01 16.82 -23.30
N LYS A 44 -7.38 16.74 -22.12
CA LYS A 44 -7.79 17.53 -20.95
C LYS A 44 -7.60 19.03 -21.17
N ASN A 45 -6.51 19.43 -21.81
CA ASN A 45 -6.16 20.83 -21.99
C ASN A 45 -6.51 21.35 -23.39
N ASN A 46 -7.07 20.50 -24.26
CA ASN A 46 -7.33 20.78 -25.67
C ASN A 46 -6.10 21.38 -26.39
N THR A 47 -4.96 20.71 -26.22
CA THR A 47 -3.67 21.13 -26.77
C THR A 47 -3.10 20.06 -27.68
N ALA A 48 -2.37 20.49 -28.72
CA ALA A 48 -1.60 19.57 -29.55
C ALA A 48 -0.49 18.89 -28.74
N PHE A 49 0.06 17.79 -29.28
CA PHE A 49 1.17 17.11 -28.65
C PHE A 49 2.41 18.03 -28.62
N ASP A 50 2.90 18.31 -27.41
CA ASP A 50 4.16 19.03 -27.18
C ASP A 50 5.05 18.19 -26.24
N PRO A 51 6.25 17.77 -26.68
CA PRO A 51 7.17 16.99 -25.86
C PRO A 51 7.66 17.72 -24.59
N ASP A 52 7.68 19.05 -24.59
CA ASP A 52 8.20 19.82 -23.45
C ASP A 52 7.20 19.90 -22.30
N ILE A 53 5.89 19.94 -22.61
CA ILE A 53 4.81 19.79 -21.62
C ILE A 53 4.96 18.45 -20.87
N ASP A 54 5.29 17.38 -21.58
CA ASP A 54 5.51 16.07 -20.97
C ASP A 54 6.74 16.06 -20.04
N LYS A 55 7.86 16.66 -20.46
CA LYS A 55 9.07 16.78 -19.64
C LYS A 55 8.82 17.61 -18.37
N GLU A 56 8.09 18.72 -18.50
CA GLU A 56 7.74 19.56 -17.37
C GLU A 56 6.88 18.79 -16.35
N ASN A 57 5.86 18.06 -16.82
CA ASN A 57 5.01 17.23 -15.97
C ASN A 57 5.79 16.12 -15.26
N GLN A 58 6.79 15.51 -15.92
CA GLN A 58 7.69 14.55 -15.26
C GLN A 58 8.49 15.21 -14.12
N SER A 59 9.01 16.42 -14.33
CA SER A 59 9.77 17.14 -13.29
C SER A 59 8.91 17.49 -12.08
N ARG A 60 7.64 17.88 -12.30
CA ARG A 60 6.66 18.18 -11.25
C ARG A 60 6.32 16.93 -10.44
N SER A 61 6.15 15.77 -11.11
CA SER A 61 5.82 14.51 -10.44
C SER A 61 6.96 13.96 -9.57
N ARG A 62 8.23 14.17 -9.94
CA ARG A 62 9.39 13.69 -9.17
C ARG A 62 9.58 14.42 -7.84
N LYS A 63 9.04 15.64 -7.70
CA LYS A 63 9.09 16.44 -6.47
C LYS A 63 8.08 15.99 -5.41
N LYS A 64 7.19 15.04 -5.71
CA LYS A 64 6.28 14.46 -4.72
C LYS A 64 7.09 13.50 -3.85
N THR A 65 7.74 14.05 -2.83
CA THR A 65 8.55 13.35 -1.84
C THR A 65 7.82 12.13 -1.31
N SER A 66 8.43 10.98 -1.52
CA SER A 66 8.01 9.69 -1.02
C SER A 66 8.28 9.62 0.49
N GLU A 67 7.40 10.17 1.32
CA GLU A 67 7.46 9.89 2.76
C GLU A 67 6.14 10.28 3.44
N ALA A 68 5.08 9.51 3.16
CA ALA A 68 4.18 9.21 4.27
C ALA A 68 4.92 8.16 5.11
N PRO A 69 5.27 8.41 6.37
CA PRO A 69 5.87 7.39 7.21
C PRO A 69 4.91 6.19 7.22
N LYS A 70 5.37 5.04 6.72
CA LYS A 70 4.67 3.77 6.90
C LYS A 70 4.78 3.44 8.37
N ASN A 71 3.90 4.03 9.18
CA ASN A 71 3.82 3.74 10.59
C ASN A 71 3.45 2.26 10.72
N LYS A 72 4.45 1.40 10.98
CA LYS A 72 4.28 -0.05 11.13
C LYS A 72 3.30 -0.36 12.27
N ASN A 73 3.13 0.56 13.22
CA ASN A 73 2.19 0.49 14.34
C ASN A 73 0.73 0.73 13.90
N ARG A 74 0.45 1.12 12.64
CA ARG A 74 -0.93 1.09 12.11
C ARG A 74 -1.41 -0.33 11.81
N ARG A 75 -0.50 -1.30 11.62
CA ARG A 75 -0.87 -2.69 11.29
C ARG A 75 -1.30 -3.48 12.53
N TYR A 76 -0.69 -3.19 13.67
CA TYR A 76 -0.97 -3.82 14.95
C TYR A 76 -1.22 -2.72 15.98
N GLN A 77 -2.47 -2.58 16.41
CA GLN A 77 -2.79 -1.74 17.56
C GLN A 77 -2.29 -2.45 18.82
N GLU A 78 -1.52 -1.75 19.66
CA GLU A 78 -1.17 -2.25 20.98
C GLU A 78 -2.45 -2.48 21.80
N PHE A 79 -2.44 -3.49 22.67
CA PHE A 79 -3.59 -3.80 23.51
C PHE A 79 -3.90 -2.61 24.43
N ASP A 80 -5.00 -1.93 24.17
CA ASP A 80 -5.51 -0.85 25.00
C ASP A 80 -6.64 -1.39 25.89
N SER A 81 -6.42 -1.40 27.21
CA SER A 81 -7.39 -1.86 28.21
C SER A 81 -8.64 -0.98 28.24
N ASN A 82 -8.52 0.29 27.85
CA ASN A 82 -9.59 1.27 27.84
C ASN A 82 -10.29 1.37 26.47
N ALA A 83 -9.79 0.67 25.45
CA ALA A 83 -10.41 0.70 24.12
C ALA A 83 -11.82 0.09 24.17
N PRO A 84 -12.82 0.75 23.55
CA PRO A 84 -14.18 0.28 23.56
C PRO A 84 -14.30 -1.06 22.84
N VAL A 85 -14.80 -2.05 23.56
CA VAL A 85 -14.99 -3.41 23.06
C VAL A 85 -16.44 -3.55 22.57
N SER A 86 -16.63 -4.21 21.43
CA SER A 86 -17.98 -4.59 20.99
C SER A 86 -18.74 -5.37 22.08
N ARG A 87 -20.06 -5.18 22.17
CA ARG A 87 -20.93 -5.89 23.12
C ARG A 87 -20.74 -7.42 23.08
N ARG A 88 -20.61 -7.98 21.87
CA ARG A 88 -20.42 -9.42 21.65
C ARG A 88 -19.10 -9.92 22.25
N GLN A 89 -18.04 -9.13 22.15
CA GLN A 89 -16.72 -9.49 22.66
C GLN A 89 -16.58 -9.24 24.17
N ARG A 90 -17.28 -8.24 24.73
CA ARG A 90 -17.45 -8.10 26.18
C ARG A 90 -18.14 -9.33 26.79
N LYS A 91 -19.22 -9.82 26.16
CA LYS A 91 -19.94 -11.03 26.59
C LYS A 91 -19.02 -12.27 26.62
N LYS A 92 -18.27 -12.52 25.53
CA LYS A 92 -17.28 -13.62 25.47
C LYS A 92 -16.20 -13.54 26.56
N ARG A 93 -15.72 -12.34 26.91
CA ARG A 93 -14.72 -12.18 27.97
C ARG A 93 -15.29 -12.43 29.37
N GLN A 94 -16.54 -12.04 29.61
CA GLN A 94 -17.24 -12.35 30.87
C GLN A 94 -17.44 -13.86 31.02
N GLU A 95 -17.85 -14.55 29.96
CA GLU A 95 -17.99 -16.02 29.94
C GLU A 95 -16.66 -16.74 30.25
N GLN A 96 -15.53 -16.21 29.78
CA GLN A 96 -14.18 -16.73 30.07
C GLN A 96 -13.71 -16.48 31.51
N LYS A 97 -14.02 -15.32 32.10
CA LYS A 97 -13.70 -15.02 33.52
C LYS A 97 -14.43 -15.95 34.49
N MET A 98 -15.57 -16.52 34.08
CA MET A 98 -16.40 -17.38 34.94
C MET A 98 -16.05 -18.88 34.84
N SER A 99 -14.85 -19.25 34.39
CA SER A 99 -14.45 -20.66 34.38
C SER A 99 -14.40 -21.23 35.80
N HIS A 100 -15.30 -22.17 36.10
CA HIS A 100 -15.41 -22.92 37.37
C HIS A 100 -14.15 -23.73 37.76
N SER A 101 -13.07 -23.68 36.99
CA SER A 101 -11.85 -24.48 37.21
C SER A 101 -10.92 -23.94 38.30
N ALA A 102 -11.17 -22.75 38.86
CA ALA A 102 -10.37 -22.22 39.97
C ALA A 102 -10.69 -22.89 41.32
N THR A 103 -11.79 -23.64 41.42
CA THR A 103 -12.25 -24.24 42.69
C THR A 103 -11.98 -25.75 42.82
N SER A 104 -11.21 -26.36 41.92
CA SER A 104 -10.83 -27.78 42.05
C SER A 104 -9.33 -27.96 41.80
N GLY A 105 -8.64 -28.53 42.81
CA GLY A 105 -7.19 -28.74 42.83
C GLY A 105 -6.69 -29.65 41.72
N ALA A 106 -6.48 -29.09 40.54
CA ALA A 106 -5.87 -29.78 39.39
C ALA A 106 -4.34 -29.71 39.50
N LYS A 107 -3.68 -30.87 39.51
CA LYS A 107 -2.22 -31.00 39.69
C LYS A 107 -1.36 -30.65 38.47
N SER A 108 -1.96 -30.32 37.34
CA SER A 108 -1.24 -29.91 36.13
C SER A 108 -2.20 -29.22 35.15
N GLY A 109 -2.13 -27.89 35.10
CA GLY A 109 -2.86 -27.03 34.17
C GLY A 109 -1.93 -25.95 33.59
N ILE A 110 -2.39 -25.26 32.55
CA ILE A 110 -1.62 -24.19 31.89
C ILE A 110 -1.48 -23.03 32.89
N ASN A 111 -0.29 -22.85 33.46
CA ASN A 111 0.00 -21.83 34.49
C ASN A 111 0.07 -20.39 33.95
N ALA A 112 -0.14 -20.19 32.65
CA ALA A 112 -0.15 -18.86 32.05
C ALA A 112 -1.59 -18.30 32.09
N THR A 113 -1.89 -17.53 33.13
CA THR A 113 -3.05 -16.64 33.14
C THR A 113 -2.93 -15.69 31.95
N ALA A 114 -3.94 -15.69 31.08
CA ALA A 114 -4.08 -14.65 30.06
C ALA A 114 -3.98 -13.27 30.76
N PRO A 115 -3.35 -12.26 30.15
CA PRO A 115 -3.15 -10.97 30.81
C PRO A 115 -4.50 -10.45 31.29
N GLU A 116 -4.65 -10.41 32.61
CA GLU A 116 -5.86 -9.86 33.21
C GLU A 116 -5.90 -8.38 32.86
N SER A 117 -6.95 -8.00 32.13
CA SER A 117 -7.28 -6.60 31.96
C SER A 117 -7.70 -6.08 33.33
N SER A 118 -6.78 -5.40 34.00
CA SER A 118 -7.04 -4.60 35.19
C SER A 118 -8.09 -3.55 34.83
N LEU A 119 -9.26 -3.69 35.44
CA LEU A 119 -10.43 -2.83 35.33
C LEU A 119 -10.23 -1.53 36.11
#